data_AF-A0A3C1CN61-F1
#
_entry.id   AF-A0A3C1CN61-F1
#
_cell.length_a   1.000
_cell.length_b   1.000
_cell.length_c   1.000
_cell.angle_alpha   90.00
_cell.angle_beta   90.00
_cell.angle_gamma   90.00
#
_symmetry.space_group_name_H-M   'P 1'
#
loop_
_entity.id
_entity.type
_entity.pdbx_description
1 polymer ?
#
loop_
_entity_poly.entity_id
_entity_poly.type
_entity_poly.pdbx_seq_one_letter_code
_entity_poly.pdbx_strand_id
1 'polypeptide(L)'
;YYDHVPPPPALAPDDTAPLSPVRPDGPEKAYDGFRRYGFRVPAVVVSPYARKDHVTHVVHDHTSILAMVERKWNLPALTYRDANAEDLMDFLDLSNPAFREPPTLAAALSAGANCSPGHAGTIPPAGSLVR
;
A
#
# COMPACT_ATOMS: atom_id res chain seq x y z
N TYR A 1 12.75 7.30 7.17
CA TYR A 1 11.31 7.62 7.26
C TYR A 1 10.89 7.41 8.71
N TYR A 2 10.13 8.32 9.29
CA TYR A 2 9.63 8.20 10.67
C TYR A 2 8.11 8.13 10.62
N ASP A 3 7.54 7.14 11.32
CA ASP A 3 6.11 7.04 11.57
C ASP A 3 5.90 6.96 13.10
N HIS A 4 4.85 7.61 13.59
CA HIS A 4 4.60 7.73 15.03
C HIS A 4 3.87 6.51 15.61
N VAL A 5 3.22 5.70 14.76
CA VAL A 5 2.46 4.53 15.21
C VAL A 5 3.41 3.33 15.30
N PRO A 6 3.54 2.72 16.48
CA PRO A 6 4.27 1.46 16.61
C PRO A 6 3.60 0.37 15.75
N PRO A 7 4.37 -0.42 14.99
CA PRO A 7 3.81 -1.49 14.18
C PRO A 7 3.01 -2.49 15.02
N PRO A 8 1.77 -2.83 14.64
CA PRO A 8 0.98 -3.84 15.33
C PRO A 8 1.59 -5.24 15.16
N PRO A 9 1.23 -6.19 16.04
CA PRO A 9 1.53 -7.60 15.81
C PRO A 9 0.84 -8.10 14.53
N ALA A 10 1.46 -9.08 13.87
CA ALA A 10 0.94 -9.71 12.67
C ALA A 10 0.90 -11.23 12.84
N LEU A 11 -0.06 -11.87 12.19
CA LEU A 11 -0.09 -13.32 12.07
C LEU A 11 1.08 -13.79 11.18
N ALA A 12 1.80 -14.82 11.60
CA ALA A 12 2.85 -15.42 10.76
C ALA A 12 2.23 -15.95 9.44
N PRO A 13 2.95 -15.85 8.30
CA PRO A 13 2.41 -16.33 7.02
C PRO A 13 2.22 -17.86 7.02
N ASP A 14 3.15 -18.61 7.60
CA ASP A 14 3.12 -20.05 7.67
C ASP A 14 3.93 -20.56 8.88
N ASP A 15 3.98 -21.88 9.03
CA ASP A 15 4.78 -22.56 10.06
C ASP A 15 6.18 -22.97 9.54
N THR A 16 6.62 -22.43 8.40
CA THR A 16 7.88 -22.82 7.74
C THR A 16 9.05 -21.96 8.25
N ALA A 17 9.95 -22.57 9.01
CA ALA A 17 11.15 -21.90 9.48
C ALA A 17 12.17 -21.66 8.34
N PRO A 18 12.97 -20.58 8.39
CA PRO A 18 14.04 -20.33 7.44
C PRO A 18 15.09 -21.44 7.49
N LEU A 19 15.65 -21.80 6.33
CA LEU A 19 16.66 -22.86 6.19
C LEU A 19 18.00 -22.49 6.86
N SER A 20 18.28 -21.20 7.04
CA SER A 20 19.47 -20.75 7.75
C SER A 20 19.15 -20.64 9.24
N PRO A 21 19.86 -21.36 10.12
CA PRO A 21 19.70 -21.18 11.55
C PRO A 21 20.08 -19.75 11.90
N VAL A 22 19.11 -19.00 12.43
CA VAL A 22 19.34 -17.69 13.03
C VAL A 22 20.40 -17.90 14.10
N ARG A 23 21.60 -17.38 13.85
CA ARG A 23 22.70 -17.50 14.80
C ARG A 23 22.28 -16.77 16.09
N PRO A 24 22.22 -17.44 17.26
CA PRO A 24 21.86 -16.78 18.52
C PRO A 24 22.80 -15.63 18.89
N ASP A 25 24.02 -15.63 18.32
CA ASP A 25 25.14 -14.71 18.55
C ASP A 25 25.46 -13.82 17.34
N GLY A 26 24.62 -13.83 16.28
CA GLY A 26 24.84 -13.06 15.06
C GLY A 26 24.29 -11.63 15.13
N PRO A 27 24.82 -10.69 14.31
CA PRO A 27 24.28 -9.33 14.19
C PRO A 27 22.92 -9.30 13.48
N GLU A 28 22.49 -10.43 12.91
CA GLU A 28 21.20 -10.60 12.27
C GLU A 28 20.11 -10.63 13.34
N LYS A 29 19.18 -9.68 13.27
CA LYS A 29 18.03 -9.61 14.17
C LYS A 29 17.37 -10.99 14.23
N ALA A 30 17.18 -11.52 15.44
CA ALA A 30 16.50 -12.77 15.65
C ALA A 30 15.20 -12.81 14.83
N TYR A 31 15.11 -13.75 13.89
CA TYR A 31 13.90 -14.02 13.13
C TYR A 31 12.76 -14.29 14.13
N ASP A 32 11.71 -13.49 14.06
CA ASP A 32 10.59 -13.55 14.99
C ASP A 32 9.36 -14.26 14.37
N GLY A 33 9.54 -14.98 13.27
CA GLY A 33 8.44 -15.62 12.55
C GLY A 33 7.60 -14.66 11.71
N PHE A 34 8.13 -13.48 11.37
CA PHE A 34 7.38 -12.37 10.76
C PHE A 34 6.18 -11.92 11.58
N ARG A 35 6.18 -12.11 12.90
CA ARG A 35 4.98 -11.91 13.75
C ARG A 35 4.61 -10.45 14.02
N ARG A 36 5.11 -9.52 13.21
CA ARG A 36 4.90 -8.07 13.33
C ARG A 36 4.82 -7.45 11.94
N TYR A 37 4.00 -6.41 11.81
CA TYR A 37 4.00 -5.56 10.63
C TYR A 37 5.24 -4.66 10.59
N GLY A 38 5.46 -4.05 9.43
CA GLY A 38 6.43 -2.96 9.27
C GLY A 38 5.86 -1.62 9.72
N PHE A 39 6.65 -0.55 9.51
CA PHE A 39 6.13 0.81 9.63
C PHE A 39 5.03 1.04 8.58
N ARG A 40 4.09 1.95 8.87
CA ARG A 40 2.99 2.23 7.93
C ARG A 40 3.51 2.90 6.66
N VAL A 41 2.91 2.53 5.55
CA VAL A 41 3.14 3.15 4.24
C VAL A 41 1.84 3.79 3.75
N PRO A 42 1.91 4.87 2.96
CA PRO A 42 0.73 5.41 2.30
C PRO A 42 0.14 4.38 1.32
N ALA A 43 -1.19 4.25 1.32
CA ALA A 43 -1.94 3.45 0.37
C ALA A 43 -3.07 4.30 -0.23
N VAL A 44 -3.25 4.20 -1.55
CA VAL A 44 -4.30 4.92 -2.28
C VAL A 44 -4.93 3.96 -3.28
N VAL A 45 -6.27 3.91 -3.29
CA VAL A 45 -7.05 3.17 -4.29
C VAL A 45 -7.68 4.16 -5.26
N VAL A 46 -7.33 4.03 -6.53
CA VAL A 46 -7.89 4.86 -7.62
C VAL A 46 -8.76 3.97 -8.49
N SER A 47 -10.05 4.29 -8.56
CA SER A 47 -11.04 3.53 -9.32
C SER A 47 -12.25 4.42 -9.62
N PRO A 48 -12.99 4.19 -10.73
CA PRO A 48 -14.31 4.78 -10.93
C PRO A 48 -15.28 4.50 -9.79
N TYR A 49 -15.07 3.41 -9.04
CA TYR A 49 -15.89 3.00 -7.89
C TYR A 49 -15.25 3.37 -6.55
N ALA A 50 -14.12 4.07 -6.52
CA ALA A 50 -13.53 4.52 -5.27
C ALA A 50 -14.46 5.53 -4.59
N ARG A 51 -14.66 5.38 -3.28
CA ARG A 51 -15.43 6.33 -2.48
C ARG A 51 -14.74 7.69 -2.51
N LYS A 52 -15.51 8.72 -2.84
CA LYS A 52 -15.02 10.10 -2.88
C LYS A 52 -14.72 10.61 -1.46
N ASP A 53 -13.60 11.33 -1.31
CA ASP A 53 -13.16 11.99 -0.08
C ASP A 53 -13.19 11.06 1.15
N HIS A 54 -12.81 9.79 0.94
CA HIS A 54 -12.88 8.75 1.94
C HIS A 54 -11.47 8.33 2.42
N VAL A 55 -11.34 8.19 3.73
CA VAL A 55 -10.16 7.62 4.40
C VAL A 55 -10.66 6.46 5.25
N THR A 56 -10.10 5.28 5.04
CA THR A 56 -10.36 4.13 5.91
C THR A 56 -9.40 4.12 7.10
N HIS A 57 -9.89 3.61 8.22
CA HIS A 57 -9.10 3.34 9.43
C HIS A 57 -8.93 1.84 9.69
N VAL A 58 -9.37 1.02 8.75
CA VAL A 58 -9.10 -0.41 8.72
C VAL A 58 -7.59 -0.64 8.56
N VAL A 59 -7.09 -1.67 9.25
CA VAL A 59 -5.68 -2.06 9.13
C VAL A 59 -5.52 -2.91 7.88
N HIS A 60 -4.89 -2.32 6.86
CA HIS A 60 -4.45 -3.05 5.68
C HIS A 60 -2.93 -3.26 5.73
N ASP A 61 -2.49 -4.35 5.13
CA ASP A 61 -1.08 -4.62 4.85
C ASP A 61 -0.88 -4.91 3.36
N HIS A 62 0.33 -5.28 2.94
CA HIS A 62 0.58 -5.60 1.53
C HIS A 62 -0.22 -6.81 1.04
N THR A 63 -0.63 -7.71 1.92
CA THR A 63 -1.42 -8.89 1.57
C THR A 63 -2.91 -8.58 1.42
N SER A 64 -3.40 -7.42 1.86
CA SER A 64 -4.75 -6.92 1.51
C SER A 64 -5.00 -6.83 0.00
N ILE A 65 -3.94 -6.59 -0.79
CA ILE A 65 -4.02 -6.62 -2.26
C ILE A 65 -4.28 -8.05 -2.75
N LEU A 66 -3.61 -9.05 -2.16
CA LEU A 66 -3.80 -10.46 -2.46
C LEU A 66 -5.20 -10.92 -2.04
N ALA A 67 -5.64 -10.59 -0.83
CA ALA A 67 -6.99 -10.89 -0.35
C ALA A 67 -8.08 -10.36 -1.31
N MET A 68 -7.91 -9.14 -1.84
CA MET A 68 -8.83 -8.60 -2.86
C MET A 68 -8.79 -9.38 -4.18
N VAL A 69 -7.60 -9.75 -4.65
CA VAL A 69 -7.43 -10.59 -5.87
C VAL A 69 -8.11 -11.94 -5.65
N GLU A 70 -7.79 -12.63 -4.56
CA GLU A 70 -8.35 -13.93 -4.19
C GLU A 70 -9.86 -13.90 -4.15
N ARG A 71 -10.44 -12.90 -3.47
CA ARG A 71 -11.89 -12.70 -3.43
C ARG A 71 -12.48 -12.44 -4.81
N LYS A 72 -11.87 -11.57 -5.62
CA LYS A 72 -12.40 -11.18 -6.94
C LYS A 72 -12.44 -12.35 -7.93
N TRP A 73 -11.46 -13.24 -7.87
CA TRP A 73 -11.33 -14.37 -8.80
C TRP A 73 -11.66 -15.73 -8.17
N ASN A 74 -12.15 -15.75 -6.93
CA ASN A 74 -12.45 -16.96 -6.18
C ASN A 74 -11.25 -17.92 -6.11
N LEU A 75 -10.08 -17.37 -5.79
CA LEU A 75 -8.85 -18.14 -5.59
C LEU A 75 -8.69 -18.47 -4.09
N PRO A 76 -8.03 -19.60 -3.76
CA PRO A 76 -7.63 -19.87 -2.39
C PRO A 76 -6.52 -18.91 -1.95
N ALA A 77 -6.46 -18.64 -0.65
CA ALA A 77 -5.35 -17.92 -0.04
C ALA A 77 -4.04 -18.71 -0.17
N LEU A 78 -2.91 -18.00 -0.25
CA LEU A 78 -1.59 -18.59 -0.41
C LEU A 78 -0.94 -18.90 0.95
N THR A 79 -1.30 -18.17 2.00
CA THR A 79 -0.73 -18.26 3.35
C THR A 79 -1.82 -18.09 4.42
N TYR A 80 -1.45 -18.12 5.70
CA TYR A 80 -2.36 -17.70 6.77
C TYR A 80 -2.54 -16.18 6.81
N ARG A 81 -1.57 -15.40 6.31
CA ARG A 81 -1.59 -13.94 6.45
C ARG A 81 -2.61 -13.26 5.52
N ASP A 82 -2.52 -13.55 4.22
CA ASP A 82 -3.50 -13.11 3.22
C ASP A 82 -4.90 -13.66 3.51
N ALA A 83 -5.01 -14.91 3.97
CA ALA A 83 -6.28 -15.50 4.41
C ALA A 83 -6.98 -14.71 5.54
N ASN A 84 -6.23 -13.94 6.33
CA ASN A 84 -6.73 -13.15 7.45
C ASN A 84 -6.55 -11.63 7.25
N ALA A 85 -6.13 -11.21 6.06
CA ALA A 85 -6.01 -9.80 5.72
C ALA A 85 -7.37 -9.23 5.31
N GLU A 86 -7.64 -7.98 5.66
CA GLU A 86 -8.82 -7.28 5.16
C GLU A 86 -8.60 -6.91 3.70
N ASP A 87 -9.60 -7.13 2.85
CA ASP A 87 -9.53 -6.75 1.44
C ASP A 87 -9.70 -5.23 1.27
N LEU A 88 -9.78 -4.72 0.03
CA LEU A 88 -9.88 -3.27 -0.23
C LEU A 88 -11.31 -2.82 -0.61
N MET A 89 -12.33 -3.61 -0.29
CA MET A 89 -13.72 -3.31 -0.65
C MET A 89 -14.29 -2.12 0.12
N ASP A 90 -13.77 -1.82 1.29
CA ASP A 90 -14.14 -0.64 2.10
C ASP A 90 -13.83 0.68 1.36
N PHE A 91 -12.78 0.71 0.54
CA PHE A 91 -12.49 1.83 -0.37
C PHE A 91 -13.52 2.00 -1.50
N LEU A 92 -14.37 1.00 -1.78
CA LEU A 92 -15.19 0.94 -2.99
C LEU A 92 -16.69 1.06 -2.71
N ASP A 93 -17.38 1.84 -3.53
CA ASP A 93 -18.84 1.80 -3.71
C ASP A 93 -19.15 1.32 -5.13
N LEU A 94 -19.45 0.02 -5.27
CA LEU A 94 -19.76 -0.59 -6.55
C LEU A 94 -21.14 -0.20 -7.10
N SER A 95 -22.00 0.41 -6.28
CA SER A 95 -23.35 0.84 -6.69
C SER A 95 -23.35 2.22 -7.35
N ASN A 96 -22.45 3.11 -6.93
CA ASN A 96 -22.38 4.49 -7.40
C ASN A 96 -20.98 4.83 -7.92
N PRO A 97 -20.68 4.58 -9.21
CA PRO A 97 -19.40 4.98 -9.78
C PRO A 97 -19.30 6.50 -9.86
N ALA A 98 -18.31 7.06 -9.17
CA ALA A 98 -18.02 8.49 -9.14
C ALA A 98 -17.40 9.03 -10.45
N PHE A 99 -16.66 8.19 -11.18
CA PHE A 99 -15.89 8.63 -12.36
C PHE A 99 -15.98 7.65 -13.55
N ARG A 100 -17.21 7.40 -14.02
CA ARG A 100 -17.48 6.44 -15.11
C ARG A 100 -16.86 6.84 -16.44
N GLU A 101 -16.89 8.13 -16.77
CA GLU A 101 -16.22 8.71 -17.94
C GLU A 101 -15.04 9.55 -17.43
N PRO A 102 -13.78 9.14 -17.68
CA PRO A 102 -12.61 9.89 -17.21
C PRO A 102 -12.55 11.26 -17.87
N PRO A 103 -12.08 12.30 -17.16
CA PRO A 103 -12.02 13.63 -17.74
C PRO A 103 -10.86 13.67 -18.72
N THR A 104 -10.92 14.54 -19.73
CA THR A 104 -9.74 14.80 -20.55
C THR A 104 -8.66 15.40 -19.65
N LEU A 105 -7.58 14.65 -19.42
CA LEU A 105 -6.44 15.14 -18.65
C LEU A 105 -5.78 16.30 -19.41
N ALA A 106 -5.31 17.30 -18.66
CA ALA A 106 -4.44 18.31 -19.25
C ALA A 106 -3.21 17.63 -19.84
N ALA A 107 -2.68 18.20 -20.94
CA ALA A 107 -1.42 17.75 -21.49
C ALA A 107 -0.35 17.75 -20.37
N ALA A 108 0.46 16.70 -20.33
CA ALA A 108 1.56 16.64 -19.38
C ALA A 108 2.43 17.88 -19.57
N LEU A 109 2.81 18.52 -18.46
CA LEU A 109 3.75 19.63 -18.50
C LEU A 109 5.04 19.14 -19.14
N SER A 110 5.35 19.62 -20.35
CA SER A 110 6.68 19.51 -20.94
C SER A 110 7.64 20.49 -20.27
N ALA A 111 7.63 20.54 -18.95
CA ALA A 111 8.74 21.13 -18.24
C ALA A 111 9.89 20.17 -18.48
N GLY A 112 10.88 20.58 -19.27
CA GLY A 112 12.14 19.85 -19.39
C GLY A 112 12.68 19.64 -17.99
N ALA A 113 12.38 18.48 -17.40
CA ALA A 113 12.76 18.09 -16.06
C ALA A 113 14.24 17.74 -16.11
N ASN A 114 15.04 18.76 -16.39
CA ASN A 114 16.47 18.70 -16.36
C ASN A 114 16.81 18.72 -14.88
N CYS A 115 17.33 17.62 -14.36
CA CYS A 115 17.95 17.60 -13.04
C CYS A 115 19.18 18.51 -13.09
N SER A 116 18.99 19.79 -12.77
CA SER A 116 20.08 20.76 -12.65
C SER A 116 20.69 20.64 -11.25
N PRO A 117 21.96 20.25 -11.10
CA PRO A 117 22.63 20.31 -9.81
C PRO A 117 22.71 21.78 -9.34
N GLY A 118 22.36 22.06 -8.09
CA GLY A 118 22.71 23.34 -7.43
C GLY A 118 21.57 24.12 -6.78
N HIS A 119 20.29 23.88 -7.11
CA HIS A 119 19.16 24.62 -6.52
C HIS A 119 17.95 23.71 -6.32
N ALA A 120 17.24 23.88 -5.19
CA ALA A 120 15.96 23.23 -4.99
C ALA A 120 14.94 23.78 -5.99
N GLY A 121 14.22 22.89 -6.69
CA GLY A 121 13.13 23.27 -7.57
C GLY A 121 11.98 23.92 -6.78
N THR A 122 11.23 24.82 -7.41
CA THR A 122 10.03 25.41 -6.81
C THR A 122 8.91 24.38 -6.74
N ILE A 123 8.40 24.12 -5.53
CA ILE A 123 7.26 23.24 -5.27
C ILE A 123 6.08 24.10 -4.79
N PRO A 124 4.88 23.97 -5.37
CA PRO A 124 4.54 23.08 -6.48
C PRO A 124 5.10 23.61 -7.83
N PRO A 125 5.44 22.71 -8.77
CA PRO A 125 5.92 23.13 -10.08
C PRO A 125 4.84 23.95 -10.82
N ALA A 126 5.29 24.88 -11.66
CA ALA A 126 4.41 25.71 -12.47
C ALA A 126 3.44 24.84 -13.29
N GLY A 127 2.14 25.11 -13.17
CA GLY A 127 1.08 24.31 -13.79
C GLY A 127 0.52 23.17 -12.94
N SER A 128 1.00 22.96 -11.71
CA SER A 128 0.28 22.12 -10.75
C SER A 128 -1.11 22.69 -10.50
N LEU A 129 -2.13 21.85 -10.67
CA LEU A 129 -3.48 22.17 -10.24
C LEU A 129 -3.51 22.15 -8.71
N VAL A 130 -3.31 23.33 -8.09
CA VAL A 130 -3.63 23.54 -6.68
C VAL A 130 -5.11 23.92 -6.65
N ARG A 131 -5.94 23.01 -6.12
CA ARG A 131 -7.36 23.27 -5.92
C ARG A 131 -7.64 23.52 -4.45
#